data_AF-A0A7V3J212-F1
#
_entry.id   AF-A0A7V3J212-F1
#
_cell.length_a   1.000
_cell.length_b   1.000
_cell.length_c   1.000
_cell.angle_alpha   90.00
_cell.angle_beta   90.00
_cell.angle_gamma   90.00
#
_symmetry.space_group_name_H-M   'P 1'
#
loop_
_entity.id
_entity.type
_entity.pdbx_description
1 polymer ?
#
loop_
_entity_poly.entity_id
_entity_poly.type
_entity_poly.pdbx_seq_one_letter_code
_entity_poly.pdbx_strand_id
1 'polypeptide(L)'
;MSVDVAADILLANYLQGFLWADEDWLETDGASATYWQARLAQTTTVDVLPDGRTKWRIRTRIVEQVSGGTDVHQLCVALNRYAAGWSFAYDATERTIDAIAAICAPPQWDTFYLRLSEKAKLSAWMSDVLAERLAEAVGGVAAFSHPKAQSGVRESFDATYYYPQTLRGRPEWILDLTRYEFPSVEDAAATIAEMVGAPDAVWTDNNELRIMLGSSTGLRAGFDRHPIVGDGWKSSLVLPPRESSKAVAEHLATTTWALFNNPDTNLLGAWVLEADGLTFEQWNTMSEIRNQEQLGSYTGHSAADLWEFTSTLSDVLGLISQSELPPRSDSDSSSETIYRAEHVVAAIAEQARPAVAERRMEGEEPADRRLLWLEHRQTLSVAVWFNPMGPTVSSTEVCALPDGTVYLAHLRRHPFAPYYCVLGPLTEGGDDSQLFSDANDLLVGGSLPNVLALWNNPEATAADVPDVLRGRILEAAAEGGRDLAADAAWIEKTMGNPWEFAAVDQTEAEHVKTAAKKAAAAQPSPDGDFAVWWEKVSSFDNVVPNFRFLPEAWDGALNTQRAFGNLGHFDVDPLLVTYSKIGMPGPDDGPTEN
;
A
#
# COMPACT_ATOMS: atom_id res chain seq x y z
N MET A 1 14.13 -18.22 31.17
CA MET A 1 12.86 -18.59 31.82
C MET A 1 11.78 -18.26 30.82
N SER A 2 11.20 -19.25 30.11
CA SER A 2 10.07 -18.98 29.23
C SER A 2 8.88 -18.69 30.14
N VAL A 3 8.24 -17.55 29.92
CA VAL A 3 6.89 -17.33 30.44
C VAL A 3 6.02 -18.27 29.61
N ASP A 4 5.44 -19.30 30.22
CA ASP A 4 4.38 -20.11 29.59
C ASP A 4 3.17 -19.21 29.40
N VAL A 5 3.16 -18.41 28.33
CA VAL A 5 1.98 -17.63 27.95
C VAL A 5 1.05 -18.57 27.20
N ALA A 6 -0.17 -18.71 27.70
CA ALA A 6 -1.17 -19.56 27.08
C ALA A 6 -1.61 -19.00 25.70
N ALA A 7 -1.91 -19.90 24.77
CA ALA A 7 -2.20 -19.56 23.38
C ALA A 7 -3.42 -18.64 23.22
N ASP A 8 -4.41 -18.79 24.09
CA ASP A 8 -5.61 -17.95 24.18
C ASP A 8 -5.29 -16.51 24.60
N ILE A 9 -4.36 -16.31 25.53
CA ILE A 9 -3.89 -14.97 25.94
C ILE A 9 -3.15 -14.29 24.79
N LEU A 10 -2.26 -15.02 24.11
CA LEU A 10 -1.55 -14.50 22.94
C LEU A 10 -2.55 -14.07 21.85
N LEU A 11 -3.53 -14.92 21.56
CA LEU A 11 -4.56 -14.64 20.56
C LEU A 11 -5.39 -13.41 20.93
N ALA A 12 -5.83 -13.27 22.18
CA ALA A 12 -6.56 -12.10 22.64
C ALA A 12 -5.75 -10.80 22.45
N ASN A 13 -4.46 -10.81 22.83
CA ASN A 13 -3.56 -9.68 22.64
C ASN A 13 -3.37 -9.32 21.15
N TYR A 14 -3.26 -10.34 20.29
CA TYR A 14 -3.17 -10.12 18.84
C TYR A 14 -4.44 -9.48 18.28
N LEU A 15 -5.62 -10.01 18.64
CA LEU A 15 -6.91 -9.52 18.15
C LEU A 15 -7.17 -8.08 18.58
N GLN A 16 -6.88 -7.72 19.82
CA GLN A 16 -7.09 -6.37 20.35
C GLN A 16 -5.97 -5.41 19.95
N GLY A 17 -4.70 -5.82 20.05
CA GLY A 17 -3.54 -4.93 19.87
C GLY A 17 -3.14 -4.69 18.42
N PHE A 18 -3.32 -5.69 17.55
CA PHE A 18 -2.84 -5.64 16.16
C PHE A 18 -3.98 -5.69 15.13
N LEU A 19 -4.94 -6.60 15.31
CA LEU A 19 -6.05 -6.74 14.35
C LEU A 19 -7.14 -5.69 14.56
N TRP A 20 -7.26 -5.13 15.78
CA TRP A 20 -8.34 -4.22 16.21
C TRP A 20 -9.73 -4.81 15.94
N ALA A 21 -9.90 -6.09 16.28
CA ALA A 21 -11.12 -6.81 15.99
C ALA A 21 -12.32 -6.26 16.77
N ASP A 22 -13.42 -6.03 16.06
CA ASP A 22 -14.73 -5.70 16.62
C ASP A 22 -15.31 -6.92 17.38
N GLU A 23 -15.50 -6.77 18.69
CA GLU A 23 -15.96 -7.86 19.59
C GLU A 23 -17.36 -8.37 19.21
N ASP A 24 -18.23 -7.53 18.65
CA ASP A 24 -19.59 -7.94 18.23
C ASP A 24 -19.58 -8.82 16.97
N TRP A 25 -18.45 -8.82 16.24
CA TRP A 25 -18.23 -9.57 15.01
C TRP A 25 -17.09 -10.60 15.15
N LEU A 26 -16.82 -11.04 16.38
CA LEU A 26 -15.75 -11.96 16.73
C LEU A 26 -16.31 -13.17 17.50
N GLU A 27 -15.94 -14.37 17.07
CA GLU A 27 -16.16 -15.61 17.83
C GLU A 27 -14.83 -16.18 18.27
N THR A 28 -14.68 -16.50 19.56
CA THR A 28 -13.47 -17.10 20.12
C THR A 28 -13.77 -18.49 20.68
N ASP A 29 -12.84 -19.43 20.46
CA ASP A 29 -12.86 -20.79 21.01
C ASP A 29 -11.43 -21.23 21.35
N GLY A 30 -11.01 -20.98 22.59
CA GLY A 30 -9.67 -21.27 23.07
C GLY A 30 -8.59 -20.56 22.26
N ALA A 31 -7.75 -21.33 21.57
CA ALA A 31 -6.64 -20.84 20.75
C ALA A 31 -7.05 -20.56 19.28
N SER A 32 -8.34 -20.45 19.01
CA SER A 32 -8.92 -20.13 17.71
C SER A 32 -9.88 -18.96 17.82
N ALA A 33 -9.92 -18.11 16.81
CA ALA A 33 -10.89 -17.04 16.69
C ALA A 33 -11.34 -16.90 15.23
N THR A 34 -12.62 -16.62 15.01
CA THR A 34 -13.15 -16.26 13.69
C THR A 34 -13.67 -14.83 13.74
N TYR A 35 -13.15 -14.00 12.86
CA TYR A 35 -13.44 -12.58 12.77
C TYR A 35 -14.11 -12.25 11.43
N TRP A 36 -15.13 -11.41 11.46
CA TRP A 36 -15.85 -10.91 10.28
C TRP A 36 -15.60 -9.41 10.11
N GLN A 37 -14.48 -9.09 9.47
CA GLN A 37 -14.15 -7.72 9.06
C GLN A 37 -15.20 -7.16 8.09
N ALA A 38 -15.73 -8.02 7.21
CA ALA A 38 -16.81 -7.75 6.28
C ALA A 38 -17.76 -8.97 6.20
N ARG A 39 -18.02 -9.51 5.00
CA ARG A 39 -19.02 -10.58 4.81
C ARG A 39 -18.43 -11.99 4.88
N LEU A 40 -17.11 -12.13 4.83
CA LEU A 40 -16.41 -13.41 4.90
C LEU A 40 -15.84 -13.68 6.30
N ALA A 41 -15.82 -14.95 6.68
CA ALA A 41 -15.16 -15.43 7.89
C ALA A 41 -13.64 -15.53 7.69
N GLN A 42 -12.87 -14.91 8.58
CA GLN A 42 -11.43 -15.11 8.69
C GLN A 42 -11.10 -15.79 10.02
N THR A 43 -10.56 -17.00 9.98
CA THR A 43 -10.16 -17.76 11.16
C THR A 43 -8.67 -17.59 11.43
N THR A 44 -8.32 -17.24 12.67
CA THR A 44 -6.97 -17.19 13.21
C THR A 44 -6.79 -18.29 14.24
N THR A 45 -5.78 -19.14 14.08
CA THR A 45 -5.43 -20.20 15.05
C THR A 45 -4.00 -20.05 15.55
N VAL A 46 -3.78 -20.38 16.83
CA VAL A 46 -2.46 -20.33 17.49
C VAL A 46 -2.13 -21.68 18.10
N ASP A 47 -0.95 -22.21 17.78
CA ASP A 47 -0.40 -23.38 18.45
C ASP A 47 0.94 -23.03 19.11
N VAL A 48 1.12 -23.39 20.37
CA VAL A 48 2.40 -23.27 21.09
C VAL A 48 3.19 -24.57 20.89
N LEU A 49 4.37 -24.46 20.29
CA LEU A 49 5.23 -25.59 19.96
C LEU A 49 6.08 -26.04 21.16
N PRO A 50 6.59 -27.30 21.16
CA PRO A 50 7.38 -27.82 22.28
C PRO A 50 8.67 -27.03 22.59
N ASP A 51 9.20 -26.29 21.62
CA ASP A 51 10.39 -25.45 21.77
C ASP A 51 10.07 -23.99 22.19
N GLY A 52 8.80 -23.68 22.44
CA GLY A 52 8.32 -22.37 22.85
C GLY A 52 8.02 -21.39 21.70
N ARG A 53 8.25 -21.78 20.44
CA ARG A 53 7.74 -21.00 19.29
C ARG A 53 6.22 -21.11 19.20
N THR A 54 5.62 -20.23 18.42
CA THR A 54 4.18 -20.20 18.16
C THR A 54 3.91 -20.26 16.67
N LYS A 55 2.99 -21.14 16.26
CA LYS A 55 2.48 -21.21 14.90
C LYS A 55 1.15 -20.47 14.84
N TRP A 56 1.12 -19.43 14.05
CA TRP A 56 -0.06 -18.66 13.72
C TRP A 56 -0.52 -19.00 12.31
N ARG A 57 -1.82 -19.13 12.14
CA ARG A 57 -2.43 -19.35 10.82
C ARG A 57 -3.63 -18.45 10.68
N ILE A 58 -3.72 -17.79 9.54
CA ILE A 58 -4.91 -17.04 9.11
C ILE A 58 -5.50 -17.72 7.88
N ARG A 59 -6.81 -17.91 7.87
CA ARG A 59 -7.57 -18.52 6.77
C ARG A 59 -8.84 -17.71 6.54
N THR A 60 -8.93 -17.05 5.40
CA THR A 60 -10.19 -16.44 4.94
C THR A 60 -10.82 -17.39 3.94
N ARG A 61 -12.00 -17.90 4.24
CA ARG A 61 -12.75 -18.71 3.28
C ARG A 61 -13.47 -17.81 2.28
N ILE A 62 -13.23 -18.03 0.99
CA ILE A 62 -13.73 -17.14 -0.07
C ILE A 62 -14.88 -17.79 -0.83
N VAL A 63 -14.68 -19.03 -1.28
CA VAL A 63 -15.63 -19.76 -2.11
C VAL A 63 -15.79 -21.18 -1.57
N GLU A 64 -17.03 -21.65 -1.53
CA GLU A 64 -17.42 -23.01 -1.19
C GLU A 64 -18.05 -23.74 -2.37
N GLN A 65 -18.20 -25.06 -2.23
CA GLN A 65 -18.91 -25.91 -3.18
C GLN A 65 -18.36 -25.83 -4.61
N VAL A 66 -17.07 -25.50 -4.75
CA VAL A 66 -16.40 -25.38 -6.05
C VAL A 66 -16.69 -26.64 -6.87
N SER A 67 -17.24 -26.49 -8.08
CA SER A 67 -17.80 -27.60 -8.86
C SER A 67 -16.79 -28.68 -9.26
N GLY A 68 -15.50 -28.46 -8.96
CA GLY A 68 -14.40 -29.35 -9.28
C GLY A 68 -13.98 -29.17 -10.74
N GLY A 69 -12.69 -29.03 -10.98
CA GLY A 69 -12.15 -28.78 -12.31
C GLY A 69 -10.64 -28.60 -12.22
N THR A 70 -9.95 -28.90 -13.32
CA THR A 70 -8.48 -28.88 -13.40
C THR A 70 -7.89 -27.48 -13.32
N ASP A 71 -8.68 -26.46 -13.65
CA ASP A 71 -8.18 -25.11 -13.90
C ASP A 71 -8.27 -24.22 -12.66
N VAL A 72 -8.89 -24.71 -11.57
CA VAL A 72 -9.03 -23.95 -10.32
C VAL A 72 -7.67 -23.70 -9.67
N HIS A 73 -6.79 -24.71 -9.67
CA HIS A 73 -5.41 -24.53 -9.18
C HIS A 73 -4.65 -23.50 -10.01
N GLN A 74 -4.78 -23.53 -11.34
CA GLN A 74 -4.13 -22.56 -12.21
C GLN A 74 -4.69 -21.15 -11.99
N LEU A 75 -6.00 -21.02 -11.78
CA LEU A 75 -6.63 -19.74 -11.45
C LEU A 75 -6.09 -19.17 -10.12
N CYS A 76 -5.97 -20.00 -9.08
CA CYS A 76 -5.36 -19.55 -7.81
C CYS A 76 -3.91 -19.08 -8.01
N VAL A 77 -3.11 -19.81 -8.79
CA VAL A 77 -1.74 -19.38 -9.14
C VAL A 77 -1.73 -18.07 -9.93
N ALA A 78 -2.67 -17.87 -10.85
CA ALA A 78 -2.78 -16.60 -11.59
C ALA A 78 -3.25 -15.44 -10.69
N LEU A 79 -4.13 -15.67 -9.72
CA LEU A 79 -4.56 -14.66 -8.74
C LEU A 79 -3.44 -14.27 -7.77
N ASN A 80 -2.53 -15.20 -7.47
CA ASN A 80 -1.43 -15.01 -6.52
C ASN A 80 -0.44 -13.91 -6.92
N ARG A 81 -0.38 -13.51 -8.20
CA ARG A 81 0.40 -12.34 -8.63
C ARG A 81 -0.07 -11.01 -8.00
N TYR A 82 -1.28 -10.98 -7.46
CA TYR A 82 -1.86 -9.81 -6.80
C TYR A 82 -1.91 -9.96 -5.27
N ALA A 83 -1.38 -11.05 -4.73
CA ALA A 83 -1.35 -11.29 -3.30
C ALA A 83 -0.09 -10.68 -2.67
N ALA A 84 -0.27 -9.91 -1.59
CA ALA A 84 0.83 -9.19 -0.94
C ALA A 84 1.24 -9.86 0.38
N GLY A 85 1.61 -11.14 0.33
CA GLY A 85 2.08 -11.92 1.49
C GLY A 85 1.11 -12.97 2.04
N TRP A 86 0.09 -13.35 1.27
CA TRP A 86 -0.76 -14.53 1.49
C TRP A 86 -0.85 -15.33 0.18
N SER A 87 -1.41 -16.54 0.23
CA SER A 87 -1.69 -17.35 -0.96
C SER A 87 -3.18 -17.60 -1.11
N PHE A 88 -3.72 -17.42 -2.31
CA PHE A 88 -4.95 -18.07 -2.74
C PHE A 88 -4.65 -19.54 -3.03
N ALA A 89 -5.39 -20.44 -2.39
CA ALA A 89 -5.20 -21.87 -2.51
C ALA A 89 -6.55 -22.60 -2.58
N TYR A 90 -6.64 -23.56 -3.50
CA TYR A 90 -7.78 -24.46 -3.59
C TYR A 90 -7.55 -25.68 -2.69
N ASP A 91 -8.50 -25.98 -1.81
CA ASP A 91 -8.57 -27.21 -1.03
C ASP A 91 -9.51 -28.19 -1.74
N ALA A 92 -8.93 -29.24 -2.33
CA ALA A 92 -9.70 -30.26 -3.05
C ALA A 92 -10.55 -31.15 -2.12
N THR A 93 -10.19 -31.26 -0.84
CA THR A 93 -10.90 -32.07 0.16
C THR A 93 -12.18 -31.37 0.59
N GLU A 94 -12.07 -30.09 0.92
CA GLU A 94 -13.21 -29.27 1.35
C GLU A 94 -13.98 -28.66 0.15
N ARG A 95 -13.39 -28.69 -1.04
CA ARG A 95 -13.88 -28.01 -2.26
C ARG A 95 -14.06 -26.52 -2.05
N THR A 96 -13.05 -25.89 -1.46
CA THR A 96 -13.04 -24.46 -1.11
C THR A 96 -11.85 -23.74 -1.74
N ILE A 97 -12.00 -22.44 -1.98
CA ILE A 97 -10.87 -21.55 -2.23
C ILE A 97 -10.72 -20.65 -1.01
N ASP A 98 -9.51 -20.63 -0.47
CA ASP A 98 -9.16 -19.85 0.71
C ASP A 98 -7.99 -18.91 0.41
N ALA A 99 -7.96 -17.76 1.08
CA ALA A 99 -6.75 -16.97 1.24
C ALA A 99 -6.08 -17.38 2.57
N ILE A 100 -4.83 -17.84 2.51
CA ILE A 100 -4.12 -18.38 3.66
C ILE A 100 -2.74 -17.74 3.83
N ALA A 101 -2.37 -17.52 5.09
CA ALA A 101 -1.00 -17.18 5.47
C ALA A 101 -0.67 -17.80 6.83
N ALA A 102 0.60 -18.00 7.11
CA ALA A 102 1.05 -18.56 8.37
C ALA A 102 2.44 -18.06 8.77
N ILE A 103 2.66 -17.92 10.08
CA ILE A 103 3.96 -17.59 10.65
C ILE A 103 4.27 -18.55 11.79
N CYS A 104 5.50 -19.06 11.83
CA CYS A 104 6.07 -19.74 12.97
C CYS A 104 7.18 -18.87 13.56
N ALA A 105 6.95 -18.35 14.76
CA ALA A 105 7.83 -17.38 15.38
C ALA A 105 7.85 -17.47 16.91
N PRO A 106 8.95 -17.01 17.56
CA PRO A 106 8.94 -16.81 19.00
C PRO A 106 7.89 -15.77 19.44
N PRO A 107 7.16 -16.00 20.54
CA PRO A 107 6.04 -15.14 20.95
C PRO A 107 6.46 -13.71 21.36
N GLN A 108 7.75 -13.49 21.62
CA GLN A 108 8.32 -12.20 21.99
C GLN A 108 8.66 -11.28 20.80
N TRP A 109 8.43 -11.72 19.56
CA TRP A 109 8.70 -10.91 18.36
C TRP A 109 7.41 -10.25 17.85
N ASP A 110 7.17 -9.02 18.30
CA ASP A 110 6.02 -8.18 17.92
C ASP A 110 5.99 -7.83 16.42
N THR A 111 7.15 -7.75 15.75
CA THR A 111 7.26 -7.55 14.28
C THR A 111 6.47 -8.58 13.49
N PHE A 112 6.41 -9.83 13.97
CA PHE A 112 5.64 -10.88 13.28
C PHE A 112 4.14 -10.77 13.52
N TYR A 113 3.69 -10.28 14.68
CA TYR A 113 2.27 -9.97 14.89
C TYR A 113 1.82 -8.85 13.97
N LEU A 114 2.64 -7.79 13.83
CA LEU A 114 2.38 -6.73 12.87
C LEU A 114 2.27 -7.30 11.45
N ARG A 115 3.28 -8.05 10.99
CA ARG A 115 3.30 -8.67 9.66
C ARG A 115 2.06 -9.53 9.41
N LEU A 116 1.71 -10.40 10.35
CA LEU A 116 0.53 -11.26 10.21
C LEU A 116 -0.76 -10.43 10.16
N SER A 117 -0.88 -9.38 10.99
CA SER A 117 -2.05 -8.49 10.99
C SER A 117 -2.21 -7.73 9.68
N GLU A 118 -1.11 -7.31 9.06
CA GLU A 118 -1.12 -6.69 7.74
C GLU A 118 -1.72 -7.64 6.70
N LYS A 119 -1.27 -8.91 6.69
CA LYS A 119 -1.76 -9.92 5.76
C LYS A 119 -3.21 -10.28 6.05
N ALA A 120 -3.61 -10.34 7.32
CA ALA A 120 -4.98 -10.58 7.74
C ALA A 120 -5.93 -9.49 7.21
N LYS A 121 -5.62 -8.21 7.45
CA LYS A 121 -6.44 -7.07 7.00
C LYS A 121 -6.53 -7.01 5.47
N LEU A 122 -5.41 -7.11 4.76
CA LEU A 122 -5.37 -7.00 3.31
C LEU A 122 -6.01 -8.20 2.61
N SER A 123 -5.77 -9.42 3.09
CA SER A 123 -6.35 -10.63 2.50
C SER A 123 -7.85 -10.73 2.76
N ALA A 124 -8.35 -10.31 3.93
CA ALA A 124 -9.79 -10.26 4.21
C ALA A 124 -10.51 -9.28 3.27
N TRP A 125 -10.01 -8.04 3.18
CA TRP A 125 -10.54 -7.03 2.26
C TRP A 125 -10.56 -7.55 0.81
N MET A 126 -9.41 -8.02 0.30
CA MET A 126 -9.33 -8.48 -1.08
C MET A 126 -10.24 -9.68 -1.32
N SER A 127 -10.27 -10.64 -0.40
CA SER A 127 -11.15 -11.81 -0.52
C SER A 127 -12.62 -11.42 -0.61
N ASP A 128 -13.09 -10.47 0.22
CA ASP A 128 -14.48 -10.01 0.20
C ASP A 128 -14.84 -9.34 -1.13
N VAL A 129 -13.96 -8.47 -1.63
CA VAL A 129 -14.14 -7.77 -2.91
C VAL A 129 -14.18 -8.75 -4.09
N LEU A 130 -13.40 -9.82 -4.05
CA LEU A 130 -13.30 -10.80 -5.15
C LEU A 130 -14.35 -11.93 -5.08
N ALA A 131 -15.00 -12.14 -3.92
CA ALA A 131 -15.72 -13.38 -3.62
C ALA A 131 -16.76 -13.78 -4.66
N GLU A 132 -17.60 -12.83 -5.10
CA GLU A 132 -18.69 -13.11 -6.05
C GLU A 132 -18.15 -13.48 -7.44
N ARG A 133 -17.22 -12.68 -7.99
CA ARG A 133 -16.62 -12.96 -9.30
C ARG A 133 -15.78 -14.23 -9.28
N LEU A 134 -15.09 -14.50 -8.17
CA LEU A 134 -14.32 -15.73 -8.02
C LEU A 134 -15.25 -16.95 -7.96
N ALA A 135 -16.36 -16.87 -7.21
CA ALA A 135 -17.36 -17.93 -7.14
C ALA A 135 -17.98 -18.22 -8.52
N GLU A 136 -18.35 -17.17 -9.27
CA GLU A 136 -18.83 -17.29 -10.65
C GLU A 136 -17.78 -17.97 -11.54
N ALA A 137 -16.53 -17.52 -11.48
CA ALA A 137 -15.44 -18.03 -12.32
C ALA A 137 -15.16 -19.52 -12.09
N VAL A 138 -15.48 -20.09 -10.93
CA VAL A 138 -15.19 -21.49 -10.58
C VAL A 138 -16.42 -22.37 -10.39
N GLY A 139 -17.62 -21.83 -10.67
CA GLY A 139 -18.88 -22.54 -10.47
C GLY A 139 -19.14 -22.91 -9.00
N GLY A 140 -18.70 -22.07 -8.06
CA GLY A 140 -18.89 -22.23 -6.62
C GLY A 140 -19.91 -21.23 -6.04
N VAL A 141 -19.86 -21.05 -4.73
CA VAL A 141 -20.69 -20.11 -3.97
C VAL A 141 -19.80 -19.25 -3.09
N ALA A 142 -19.99 -17.92 -3.11
CA ALA A 142 -19.27 -17.03 -2.20
C ALA A 142 -19.59 -17.41 -0.74
N ALA A 143 -18.55 -17.54 0.09
CA ALA A 143 -18.66 -18.06 1.45
C ALA A 143 -19.12 -17.01 2.48
N PHE A 144 -20.09 -16.18 2.09
CA PHE A 144 -20.63 -15.14 2.96
C PHE A 144 -21.29 -15.76 4.19
N SER A 145 -20.92 -15.25 5.35
CA SER A 145 -21.35 -15.77 6.65
C SER A 145 -21.35 -14.65 7.69
N HIS A 146 -21.76 -15.00 8.90
CA HIS A 146 -21.80 -14.09 10.04
C HIS A 146 -21.67 -14.89 11.34
N PRO A 147 -21.28 -14.23 12.45
CA PRO A 147 -21.27 -14.90 13.74
C PRO A 147 -22.70 -15.21 14.21
N LYS A 148 -22.84 -16.20 15.09
CA LYS A 148 -24.13 -16.69 15.63
C LYS A 148 -24.92 -15.60 16.36
N ALA A 149 -24.23 -14.61 16.93
CA ALA A 149 -24.84 -13.48 17.61
C ALA A 149 -25.54 -12.51 16.64
N GLN A 150 -25.17 -12.54 15.36
CA GLN A 150 -25.72 -11.68 14.31
C GLN A 150 -26.81 -12.39 13.51
N SER A 151 -27.74 -11.61 12.96
CA SER A 151 -28.89 -12.15 12.20
C SER A 151 -28.64 -12.33 10.71
N GLY A 152 -27.53 -11.80 10.20
CA GLY A 152 -27.16 -11.82 8.80
C GLY A 152 -25.73 -11.30 8.59
N VAL A 153 -25.30 -11.27 7.34
CA VAL A 153 -23.98 -10.74 6.94
C VAL A 153 -23.83 -9.28 7.34
N ARG A 154 -22.59 -8.84 7.53
CA ARG A 154 -22.26 -7.47 7.90
C ARG A 154 -22.68 -6.50 6.80
N GLU A 155 -23.54 -5.53 7.14
CA GLU A 155 -23.94 -4.45 6.23
C GLU A 155 -23.01 -3.23 6.35
N SER A 156 -22.60 -2.90 7.58
CA SER A 156 -21.61 -1.85 7.87
C SER A 156 -20.28 -2.50 8.23
N PHE A 157 -19.32 -2.45 7.32
CA PHE A 157 -18.01 -3.09 7.49
C PHE A 157 -17.19 -2.47 8.62
N ASP A 158 -16.27 -3.26 9.16
CA ASP A 158 -15.36 -2.82 10.21
C ASP A 158 -14.45 -1.68 9.73
N ALA A 159 -13.99 -0.83 10.65
CA ALA A 159 -13.01 0.21 10.32
C ALA A 159 -11.78 -0.36 9.61
N THR A 160 -11.27 -1.52 10.06
CA THR A 160 -10.08 -2.13 9.45
C THR A 160 -10.29 -2.62 8.02
N TYR A 161 -11.54 -2.82 7.57
CA TYR A 161 -11.86 -3.13 6.17
C TYR A 161 -11.38 -2.03 5.23
N TYR A 162 -11.39 -0.80 5.72
CA TYR A 162 -10.98 0.38 4.98
C TYR A 162 -9.46 0.62 5.04
N TYR A 163 -8.68 -0.25 5.69
CA TYR A 163 -7.23 -0.07 5.80
C TYR A 163 -6.55 0.26 4.47
N PRO A 164 -6.74 -0.49 3.36
CA PRO A 164 -6.02 -0.16 2.14
C PRO A 164 -6.52 1.13 1.43
N GLN A 165 -7.75 1.61 1.65
CA GLN A 165 -8.13 2.96 1.20
C GLN A 165 -7.48 4.04 2.07
N THR A 166 -7.36 3.81 3.38
CA THR A 166 -6.65 4.72 4.29
C THR A 166 -5.24 4.93 3.76
N LEU A 167 -4.53 3.85 3.41
CA LEU A 167 -3.17 3.90 2.85
C LEU A 167 -3.10 4.68 1.53
N ARG A 168 -4.00 4.42 0.57
CA ARG A 168 -4.06 5.14 -0.72
C ARG A 168 -4.41 6.62 -0.58
N GLY A 169 -5.12 6.97 0.50
CA GLY A 169 -5.50 8.33 0.83
C GLY A 169 -4.36 9.18 1.39
N ARG A 170 -3.20 8.59 1.72
CA ARG A 170 -2.07 9.31 2.30
C ARG A 170 -1.05 9.81 1.25
N PRO A 171 -0.22 10.82 1.57
CA PRO A 171 0.80 11.39 0.66
C PRO A 171 1.78 10.37 0.06
N GLU A 172 2.11 9.34 0.83
CA GLU A 172 3.06 8.28 0.49
C GLU A 172 2.64 7.49 -0.75
N TRP A 173 1.35 7.47 -1.08
CA TRP A 173 0.86 6.84 -2.30
C TRP A 173 1.42 7.50 -3.57
N ILE A 174 1.69 8.81 -3.52
CA ILE A 174 2.26 9.58 -4.62
C ILE A 174 3.78 9.40 -4.68
N LEU A 175 4.45 9.59 -3.55
CA LEU A 175 5.89 9.39 -3.42
C LEU A 175 6.23 8.94 -2.00
N ASP A 176 6.67 7.70 -1.88
CA ASP A 176 7.23 7.16 -0.66
C ASP A 176 8.77 7.26 -0.69
N LEU A 177 9.33 7.93 0.31
CA LEU A 177 10.78 8.11 0.44
C LEU A 177 11.41 7.22 1.52
N THR A 178 10.62 6.40 2.22
CA THR A 178 11.11 5.53 3.30
C THR A 178 12.15 4.53 2.81
N ARG A 179 12.13 4.12 1.54
CA ARG A 179 13.19 3.28 0.97
C ARG A 179 14.61 3.86 1.12
N TYR A 180 14.72 5.19 1.19
CA TYR A 180 16.00 5.88 1.35
C TYR A 180 16.46 6.01 2.81
N GLU A 181 15.63 5.57 3.75
CA GLU A 181 15.97 5.46 5.17
C GLU A 181 16.71 4.14 5.45
N PHE A 182 16.53 3.14 4.58
CA PHE A 182 17.26 1.87 4.59
C PHE A 182 18.67 1.98 3.97
N PRO A 183 19.57 1.03 4.29
CA PRO A 183 20.84 0.89 3.57
C PRO A 183 20.64 0.72 2.06
N SER A 184 21.67 1.04 1.30
CA SER A 184 21.64 0.83 -0.15
C SER A 184 21.41 -0.64 -0.50
N VAL A 185 20.87 -0.91 -1.68
CA VAL A 185 20.70 -2.29 -2.18
C VAL A 185 22.04 -3.04 -2.20
N GLU A 186 23.14 -2.35 -2.49
CA GLU A 186 24.50 -2.90 -2.47
C GLU A 186 24.91 -3.36 -1.06
N ASP A 187 24.71 -2.52 -0.05
CA ASP A 187 25.05 -2.83 1.34
C ASP A 187 24.15 -3.95 1.90
N ALA A 188 22.85 -3.89 1.58
CA ALA A 188 21.89 -4.92 1.95
C ALA A 188 22.24 -6.27 1.30
N ALA A 189 22.62 -6.27 0.02
CA ALA A 189 23.00 -7.48 -0.70
C ALA A 189 24.23 -8.15 -0.11
N ALA A 190 25.27 -7.39 0.21
CA ALA A 190 26.47 -7.92 0.85
C ALA A 190 26.13 -8.61 2.19
N THR A 191 25.33 -7.94 3.02
CA THR A 191 24.90 -8.45 4.33
C THR A 191 24.07 -9.73 4.18
N ILE A 192 23.07 -9.71 3.30
CA ILE A 192 22.17 -10.86 3.08
C ILE A 192 22.95 -12.04 2.50
N ALA A 193 23.88 -11.81 1.58
CA ALA A 193 24.70 -12.86 0.97
C ALA A 193 25.59 -13.58 1.97
N GLU A 194 26.17 -12.85 2.93
CA GLU A 194 26.88 -13.44 4.05
C GLU A 194 25.95 -14.32 4.91
N MET A 195 24.75 -13.83 5.23
CA MET A 195 23.76 -14.56 6.02
C MET A 195 23.30 -15.86 5.37
N VAL A 196 23.14 -15.90 4.04
CA VAL A 196 22.77 -17.11 3.28
C VAL A 196 23.96 -17.98 2.90
N GLY A 197 25.19 -17.57 3.21
CA GLY A 197 26.41 -18.32 2.88
C GLY A 197 26.79 -18.33 1.40
N ALA A 198 26.42 -17.29 0.64
CA ALA A 198 26.73 -17.12 -0.78
C ALA A 198 27.35 -15.75 -1.13
N PRO A 199 28.41 -15.30 -0.43
CA PRO A 199 28.96 -13.94 -0.56
C PRO A 199 29.53 -13.64 -1.97
N ASP A 200 30.03 -14.66 -2.69
CA ASP A 200 30.66 -14.48 -4.01
C ASP A 200 29.68 -14.59 -5.19
N ALA A 201 28.38 -14.80 -4.92
CA ALA A 201 27.35 -15.05 -5.91
C ALA A 201 26.27 -13.97 -5.89
N VAL A 202 26.69 -12.70 -5.77
CA VAL A 202 25.81 -11.53 -5.65
C VAL A 202 25.90 -10.66 -6.88
N TRP A 203 24.75 -10.19 -7.34
CA TRP A 203 24.62 -9.13 -8.33
C TRP A 203 23.62 -8.11 -7.83
N THR A 204 23.91 -6.84 -8.06
CA THR A 204 23.01 -5.74 -7.73
C THR A 204 22.79 -4.87 -8.95
N ASP A 205 21.59 -4.30 -9.02
CA ASP A 205 21.31 -3.12 -9.83
C ASP A 205 20.76 -2.01 -8.92
N ASN A 206 20.26 -0.92 -9.51
CA ASN A 206 19.81 0.24 -8.75
C ASN A 206 18.64 -0.06 -7.78
N ASN A 207 17.85 -1.10 -8.04
CA ASN A 207 16.60 -1.38 -7.30
C ASN A 207 16.54 -2.80 -6.73
N GLU A 208 17.31 -3.75 -7.25
CA GLU A 208 17.20 -5.17 -6.94
C GLU A 208 18.58 -5.80 -6.64
N LEU A 209 18.62 -6.66 -5.62
CA LEU A 209 19.70 -7.61 -5.36
C LEU A 209 19.33 -9.00 -5.86
N ARG A 210 20.34 -9.74 -6.33
CA ARG A 210 20.22 -11.12 -6.78
C ARG A 210 21.33 -11.96 -6.18
N ILE A 211 20.97 -13.10 -5.59
CA ILE A 211 21.91 -14.04 -4.99
C ILE A 211 21.65 -15.42 -5.57
N MET A 212 22.64 -15.99 -6.27
CA MET A 212 22.48 -17.34 -6.84
C MET A 212 22.80 -18.39 -5.77
N LEU A 213 21.81 -19.21 -5.45
CA LEU A 213 21.92 -20.30 -4.47
C LEU A 213 22.34 -21.63 -5.11
N GLY A 214 22.39 -21.67 -6.45
CA GLY A 214 22.80 -22.82 -7.25
C GLY A 214 22.86 -22.45 -8.73
N SER A 215 22.90 -23.46 -9.60
CA SER A 215 23.01 -23.24 -11.06
C SER A 215 21.75 -22.63 -11.69
N SER A 216 20.60 -22.73 -11.03
CA SER A 216 19.30 -22.37 -11.60
C SER A 216 18.26 -21.91 -10.57
N THR A 217 18.70 -21.72 -9.32
CA THR A 217 17.89 -21.18 -8.21
C THR A 217 18.56 -19.92 -7.70
N GLY A 218 17.79 -18.87 -7.48
CA GLY A 218 18.30 -17.61 -6.96
C GLY A 218 17.30 -16.91 -6.04
N LEU A 219 17.82 -16.13 -5.11
CA LEU A 219 17.07 -15.15 -4.34
C LEU A 219 17.08 -13.83 -5.11
N ARG A 220 15.95 -13.13 -5.15
CA ARG A 220 15.86 -11.72 -5.55
C ARG A 220 15.19 -10.92 -4.45
N ALA A 221 15.63 -9.70 -4.22
CA ALA A 221 14.92 -8.78 -3.33
C ALA A 221 15.17 -7.32 -3.69
N GLY A 222 14.24 -6.43 -3.36
CA GLY A 222 14.36 -5.02 -3.69
C GLY A 222 13.10 -4.23 -3.39
N PHE A 223 13.21 -2.90 -3.44
CA PHE A 223 12.04 -2.05 -3.40
C PHE A 223 11.36 -2.01 -4.78
N ASP A 224 10.08 -2.33 -4.82
CA ASP A 224 9.29 -2.41 -6.05
C ASP A 224 7.84 -1.97 -5.78
N ARG A 225 7.02 -1.83 -6.83
CA ARG A 225 5.63 -1.39 -6.75
C ARG A 225 4.66 -2.51 -7.07
N HIS A 226 3.89 -2.92 -6.07
CA HIS A 226 2.79 -3.88 -6.24
C HIS A 226 1.56 -3.18 -6.87
N PRO A 227 0.88 -3.81 -7.86
CA PRO A 227 -0.24 -3.18 -8.58
C PRO A 227 -1.43 -2.77 -7.69
N ILE A 228 -1.64 -3.45 -6.57
CA ILE A 228 -2.78 -3.20 -5.66
C ILE A 228 -2.39 -2.44 -4.39
N VAL A 229 -1.21 -2.70 -3.82
CA VAL A 229 -0.87 -2.18 -2.48
C VAL A 229 0.22 -1.12 -2.52
N GLY A 230 0.70 -0.75 -3.71
CA GLY A 230 1.71 0.29 -3.89
C GLY A 230 3.11 -0.21 -3.63
N ASP A 231 3.99 0.71 -3.24
CA ASP A 231 5.40 0.41 -3.04
C ASP A 231 5.59 -0.56 -1.86
N GLY A 232 6.70 -1.29 -1.87
CA GLY A 232 7.07 -2.20 -0.79
C GLY A 232 8.40 -2.89 -1.03
N TRP A 233 8.82 -3.70 -0.07
CA TRP A 233 9.94 -4.62 -0.23
C TRP A 233 9.44 -5.94 -0.81
N LYS A 234 9.87 -6.23 -2.03
CA LYS A 234 9.63 -7.50 -2.71
C LYS A 234 10.80 -8.43 -2.43
N SER A 235 10.52 -9.67 -2.07
CA SER A 235 11.52 -10.73 -2.04
C SER A 235 10.98 -11.96 -2.76
N SER A 236 11.86 -12.70 -3.42
CA SER A 236 11.44 -13.80 -4.29
C SER A 236 12.46 -14.92 -4.34
N LEU A 237 11.98 -16.16 -4.26
CA LEU A 237 12.75 -17.34 -4.63
C LEU A 237 12.46 -17.66 -6.09
N VAL A 238 13.47 -17.53 -6.94
CA VAL A 238 13.41 -17.82 -8.37
C VAL A 238 13.87 -19.25 -8.61
N LEU A 239 13.02 -20.03 -9.28
CA LEU A 239 13.27 -21.41 -9.64
C LEU A 239 13.48 -21.53 -11.16
N PRO A 240 14.01 -22.68 -11.65
CA PRO A 240 14.20 -22.89 -13.08
C PRO A 240 12.89 -22.68 -13.85
N PRO A 241 12.91 -22.09 -15.07
CA PRO A 241 11.68 -21.76 -15.78
C PRO A 241 10.77 -22.97 -16.00
N ARG A 242 9.47 -22.78 -15.83
CA ARG A 242 8.44 -23.81 -16.01
C ARG A 242 7.31 -23.25 -16.88
N GLU A 243 6.74 -24.12 -17.70
CA GLU A 243 5.49 -23.80 -18.39
C GLU A 243 4.31 -24.05 -17.45
N SER A 244 3.24 -23.28 -17.64
CA SER A 244 2.00 -23.48 -16.90
C SER A 244 1.37 -24.81 -17.30
N SER A 245 1.26 -25.70 -16.34
CA SER A 245 0.51 -26.94 -16.49
C SER A 245 -0.30 -27.23 -15.25
N LYS A 246 -1.35 -28.02 -15.46
CA LYS A 246 -2.19 -28.51 -14.39
C LYS A 246 -1.38 -29.20 -13.28
N ALA A 247 -0.44 -30.06 -13.66
CA ALA A 247 0.38 -30.81 -12.71
C ALA A 247 1.28 -29.88 -11.87
N VAL A 248 1.83 -28.83 -12.48
CA VAL A 248 2.58 -27.81 -11.76
C VAL A 248 1.66 -27.08 -10.79
N ALA A 249 0.51 -26.58 -11.24
CA ALA A 249 -0.41 -25.85 -10.36
C ALA A 249 -0.93 -26.68 -9.17
N GLU A 250 -1.27 -27.96 -9.39
CA GLU A 250 -1.65 -28.91 -8.32
C GLU A 250 -0.50 -29.13 -7.32
N HIS A 251 0.73 -29.28 -7.82
CA HIS A 251 1.91 -29.44 -6.99
C HIS A 251 2.17 -28.19 -6.14
N LEU A 252 2.12 -27.00 -6.74
CA LEU A 252 2.31 -25.74 -6.03
C LEU A 252 1.25 -25.52 -4.95
N ALA A 253 -0.02 -25.83 -5.24
CA ALA A 253 -1.09 -25.77 -4.24
C ALA A 253 -0.86 -26.75 -3.08
N THR A 254 -0.37 -27.96 -3.37
CA THR A 254 -0.01 -28.95 -2.35
C THR A 254 1.13 -28.44 -1.46
N THR A 255 2.16 -27.87 -2.06
CA THR A 255 3.29 -27.24 -1.36
C THR A 255 2.82 -26.08 -0.47
N THR A 256 1.93 -25.21 -0.97
CA THR A 256 1.33 -24.11 -0.21
C THR A 256 0.56 -24.62 1.02
N TRP A 257 -0.30 -25.63 0.87
CA TRP A 257 -1.02 -26.22 2.01
C TRP A 257 -0.08 -26.93 2.99
N ALA A 258 1.01 -27.53 2.51
CA ALA A 258 2.02 -28.14 3.38
C ALA A 258 2.73 -27.10 4.26
N LEU A 259 3.12 -25.93 3.70
CA LEU A 259 3.69 -24.82 4.47
C LEU A 259 2.70 -24.24 5.50
N PHE A 260 1.43 -24.11 5.09
CA PHE A 260 0.38 -23.63 5.98
C PHE A 260 0.18 -24.56 7.20
N ASN A 261 0.07 -25.86 6.95
CA ASN A 261 -0.23 -26.86 7.97
C ASN A 261 0.97 -27.27 8.82
N ASN A 262 2.18 -27.23 8.28
CA ASN A 262 3.38 -27.65 9.01
C ASN A 262 3.68 -26.65 10.15
N PRO A 263 3.77 -27.11 11.41
CA PRO A 263 3.99 -26.26 12.57
C PRO A 263 5.32 -25.48 12.51
N ASP A 264 6.33 -26.00 11.82
CA ASP A 264 7.69 -25.44 11.86
C ASP A 264 8.00 -24.45 10.73
N THR A 265 7.06 -24.22 9.81
CA THR A 265 7.30 -23.44 8.58
C THR A 265 6.47 -22.16 8.53
N ASN A 266 6.90 -21.20 7.72
CA ASN A 266 6.17 -19.98 7.38
C ASN A 266 5.49 -20.09 6.00
N LEU A 267 4.40 -19.35 5.82
CA LEU A 267 3.75 -19.09 4.54
C LEU A 267 3.35 -17.62 4.48
N LEU A 268 4.23 -16.80 3.91
CA LEU A 268 4.07 -15.35 3.75
C LEU A 268 4.40 -14.97 2.31
N GLY A 269 3.54 -15.33 1.39
CA GLY A 269 3.79 -15.11 -0.02
C GLY A 269 2.98 -16.07 -0.87
N ALA A 270 3.29 -16.08 -2.16
CA ALA A 270 2.52 -16.85 -3.12
C ALA A 270 3.35 -17.28 -4.32
N TRP A 271 2.91 -18.37 -4.95
CA TRP A 271 3.47 -18.81 -6.23
C TRP A 271 3.00 -17.92 -7.36
N VAL A 272 3.94 -17.41 -8.13
CA VAL A 272 3.71 -16.65 -9.35
C VAL A 272 4.39 -17.40 -10.51
N LEU A 273 3.66 -17.53 -11.60
CA LEU A 273 4.14 -18.19 -12.80
C LEU A 273 4.00 -17.23 -13.99
N GLU A 274 5.13 -16.67 -14.41
CA GLU A 274 5.25 -15.76 -15.54
C GLU A 274 5.84 -16.50 -16.75
N ALA A 275 5.84 -15.86 -17.92
CA ALA A 275 6.32 -16.47 -19.16
C ALA A 275 7.79 -16.93 -19.11
N ASP A 276 8.60 -16.32 -18.24
CA ASP A 276 10.04 -16.53 -18.14
C ASP A 276 10.47 -17.32 -16.89
N GLY A 277 9.56 -17.62 -15.96
CA GLY A 277 9.97 -18.19 -14.67
C GLY A 277 8.84 -18.57 -13.71
N LEU A 278 9.18 -19.52 -12.83
CA LEU A 278 8.41 -19.83 -11.62
C LEU A 278 9.07 -19.12 -10.45
N THR A 279 8.32 -18.31 -9.73
CA THR A 279 8.78 -17.58 -8.54
C THR A 279 7.85 -17.83 -7.37
N PHE A 280 8.41 -17.90 -6.16
CA PHE A 280 7.63 -17.66 -4.94
C PHE A 280 7.90 -16.22 -4.53
N GLU A 281 6.89 -15.38 -4.50
CA GLU A 281 7.01 -13.96 -4.19
C GLU A 281 6.40 -13.64 -2.83
N GLN A 282 7.12 -12.81 -2.08
CA GLN A 282 6.67 -12.21 -0.85
C GLN A 282 6.75 -10.69 -0.97
N TRP A 283 5.71 -10.02 -0.49
CA TRP A 283 5.64 -8.56 -0.41
C TRP A 283 5.45 -8.11 1.03
N ASN A 284 6.28 -7.16 1.44
CA ASN A 284 6.13 -6.40 2.67
C ASN A 284 5.78 -4.97 2.26
N THR A 285 4.56 -4.54 2.54
CA THR A 285 4.04 -3.24 2.13
C THR A 285 4.82 -2.12 2.80
N MET A 286 4.91 -0.94 2.17
CA MET A 286 5.51 0.21 2.86
C MET A 286 4.80 0.53 4.18
N SER A 287 3.49 0.34 4.26
CA SER A 287 2.75 0.47 5.52
C SER A 287 3.21 -0.51 6.60
N GLU A 288 3.50 -1.77 6.25
CA GLU A 288 4.06 -2.76 7.19
C GLU A 288 5.43 -2.30 7.69
N ILE A 289 6.29 -1.88 6.75
CA ILE A 289 7.64 -1.43 7.05
C ILE A 289 7.61 -0.24 8.01
N ARG A 290 6.72 0.72 7.78
CA ARG A 290 6.61 1.93 8.59
C ARG A 290 5.91 1.72 9.92
N ASN A 291 4.91 0.82 9.99
CA ASN A 291 4.29 0.45 11.25
C ASN A 291 5.29 -0.19 12.23
N GLN A 292 6.42 -0.74 11.75
CA GLN A 292 7.48 -1.22 12.64
C GLN A 292 8.05 -0.09 13.50
N GLU A 293 8.07 1.15 13.02
CA GLU A 293 8.58 2.30 13.77
C GLU A 293 7.88 2.50 15.12
N GLN A 294 6.66 1.98 15.27
CA GLN A 294 5.86 2.04 16.49
C GLN A 294 6.15 0.93 17.48
N LEU A 295 6.78 -0.16 17.03
CA LEU A 295 7.03 -1.34 17.85
C LEU A 295 8.10 -1.06 18.91
N GLY A 296 8.02 -1.79 20.02
CA GLY A 296 9.00 -1.70 21.10
C GLY A 296 10.34 -2.35 20.71
N SER A 297 10.30 -3.32 19.81
CA SER A 297 11.48 -4.02 19.27
C SER A 297 12.22 -3.25 18.18
N TYR A 298 11.64 -2.16 17.65
CA TYR A 298 12.22 -1.44 16.53
C TYR A 298 13.55 -0.78 16.90
N THR A 299 14.61 -1.14 16.17
CA THR A 299 15.97 -0.65 16.42
C THR A 299 16.50 0.29 15.34
N GLY A 300 15.72 0.56 14.29
CA GLY A 300 16.07 1.41 13.15
C GLY A 300 15.85 0.70 11.82
N HIS A 301 16.27 1.32 10.72
CA HIS A 301 16.21 0.73 9.38
C HIS A 301 17.54 0.05 9.05
N SER A 302 17.61 -1.28 9.17
CA SER A 302 18.82 -2.06 8.94
C SER A 302 18.67 -3.11 7.84
N ALA A 303 19.79 -3.61 7.35
CA ALA A 303 19.79 -4.74 6.42
C ALA A 303 19.25 -6.03 7.06
N ALA A 304 19.30 -6.15 8.39
CA ALA A 304 18.73 -7.29 9.11
C ALA A 304 17.20 -7.27 9.05
N ASP A 305 16.56 -6.10 9.14
CA ASP A 305 15.10 -5.97 8.99
C ASP A 305 14.66 -6.39 7.57
N LEU A 306 15.42 -5.96 6.56
CA LEU A 306 15.21 -6.38 5.17
C LEU A 306 15.42 -7.89 4.97
N TRP A 307 16.38 -8.49 5.67
CA TRP A 307 16.59 -9.94 5.67
C TRP A 307 15.41 -10.68 6.31
N GLU A 308 14.87 -10.21 7.43
CA GLU A 308 13.71 -10.82 8.09
C GLU A 308 12.49 -10.90 7.16
N PHE A 309 12.33 -9.93 6.26
CA PHE A 309 11.33 -9.99 5.18
C PHE A 309 11.57 -11.14 4.21
N THR A 310 12.80 -11.58 3.98
CA THR A 310 13.11 -12.65 3.02
C THR A 310 13.10 -14.06 3.65
N SER A 311 13.06 -14.17 4.98
CA SER A 311 13.29 -15.41 5.73
C SER A 311 12.36 -16.57 5.37
N THR A 312 11.11 -16.30 5.00
CA THR A 312 10.11 -17.33 4.62
C THR A 312 10.54 -18.12 3.37
N LEU A 313 11.38 -17.53 2.52
CA LEU A 313 11.86 -18.17 1.29
C LEU A 313 12.75 -19.38 1.58
N SER A 314 13.36 -19.46 2.77
CA SER A 314 14.12 -20.63 3.21
C SER A 314 13.23 -21.86 3.40
N ASP A 315 12.05 -21.69 4.02
CA ASP A 315 11.09 -22.78 4.24
C ASP A 315 10.56 -23.32 2.91
N VAL A 316 10.27 -22.41 1.96
CA VAL A 316 9.86 -22.74 0.61
C VAL A 316 10.94 -23.53 -0.13
N LEU A 317 12.20 -23.05 -0.08
CA LEU A 317 13.34 -23.73 -0.70
C LEU A 317 13.55 -25.12 -0.09
N GLY A 318 13.47 -25.24 1.23
CA GLY A 318 13.62 -26.51 1.94
C GLY A 318 12.58 -27.54 1.51
N LEU A 319 11.31 -27.13 1.38
CA LEU A 319 10.21 -28.02 1.00
C LEU A 319 10.30 -28.48 -0.47
N ILE A 320 10.67 -27.59 -1.38
CA ILE A 320 10.80 -27.92 -2.82
C ILE A 320 12.06 -28.75 -3.08
N SER A 321 13.13 -28.52 -2.33
CA SER A 321 14.34 -29.35 -2.45
C SER A 321 14.07 -30.82 -2.08
N GLN A 322 13.02 -31.08 -1.29
CA GLN A 322 12.58 -32.43 -0.91
C GLN A 322 11.53 -33.01 -1.87
N SER A 323 10.93 -32.19 -2.73
CA SER A 323 9.85 -32.58 -3.64
C SER A 323 10.17 -32.17 -5.07
N GLU A 324 10.52 -33.13 -5.93
CA GLU A 324 10.86 -32.83 -7.32
C GLU A 324 9.67 -32.15 -8.03
N LEU A 325 9.93 -30.98 -8.61
CA LEU A 325 8.95 -30.29 -9.44
C LEU A 325 8.55 -31.17 -10.63
N PRO A 326 7.26 -31.22 -11.00
CA PRO A 326 6.80 -31.98 -12.16
C PRO A 326 7.61 -31.68 -13.43
N PRO A 327 7.82 -32.68 -14.31
CA PRO A 327 8.55 -32.47 -15.58
C PRO A 327 7.84 -31.42 -16.44
N ARG A 328 8.61 -30.72 -17.28
CA ARG A 328 8.03 -29.79 -18.27
C ARG A 328 7.07 -30.56 -19.19
N SER A 329 5.94 -29.95 -19.50
CA SER A 329 4.89 -30.52 -20.35
C SER A 329 4.46 -29.48 -21.37
N ASP A 330 4.26 -29.90 -22.62
CA ASP A 330 3.92 -29.03 -23.77
C ASP A 330 2.48 -28.47 -23.77
N SER A 331 1.84 -28.29 -22.60
CA SER A 331 0.45 -27.83 -22.52
C SER A 331 0.35 -26.32 -22.38
N ASP A 332 -0.09 -25.65 -23.44
CA ASP A 332 -0.23 -24.19 -23.49
C ASP A 332 -1.67 -23.78 -23.14
N SER A 333 -1.94 -23.52 -21.85
CA SER A 333 -3.27 -23.06 -21.35
C SER A 333 -3.19 -21.81 -20.46
N SER A 334 -2.05 -21.11 -20.47
CA SER A 334 -1.77 -20.01 -19.54
C SER A 334 -2.62 -18.76 -19.79
N SER A 335 -2.89 -18.42 -21.04
CA SER A 335 -3.50 -17.12 -21.41
C SER A 335 -4.96 -16.97 -20.95
N GLU A 336 -5.79 -18.00 -21.10
CA GLU A 336 -7.19 -17.97 -20.66
C GLU A 336 -7.30 -17.85 -19.14
N THR A 337 -6.44 -18.53 -18.40
CA THR A 337 -6.43 -18.49 -16.94
C THR A 337 -5.99 -17.12 -16.42
N ILE A 338 -4.97 -16.52 -17.04
CA ILE A 338 -4.52 -15.15 -16.70
C ILE A 338 -5.66 -14.16 -16.94
N TYR A 339 -6.32 -14.24 -18.10
CA TYR A 339 -7.48 -13.37 -18.41
C TYR A 339 -8.61 -13.53 -17.39
N ARG A 340 -8.91 -14.78 -16.96
CA ARG A 340 -9.91 -15.03 -15.92
C ARG A 340 -9.49 -14.43 -14.57
N ALA A 341 -8.22 -14.52 -14.17
CA ALA A 341 -7.73 -13.89 -12.95
C ALA A 341 -7.83 -12.37 -13.01
N GLU A 342 -7.46 -11.76 -14.14
CA GLU A 342 -7.62 -10.31 -14.39
C GLU A 342 -9.09 -9.89 -14.31
N HIS A 343 -10.02 -10.69 -14.86
CA HIS A 343 -11.46 -10.44 -14.78
C HIS A 343 -12.00 -10.51 -13.34
N VAL A 344 -11.49 -11.43 -12.51
CA VAL A 344 -11.83 -11.51 -11.09
C VAL A 344 -11.29 -10.26 -10.37
N VAL A 345 -10.00 -9.94 -10.54
CA VAL A 345 -9.33 -8.80 -9.87
C VAL A 345 -9.91 -7.44 -10.28
N ALA A 346 -10.45 -7.34 -11.49
CA ALA A 346 -11.20 -6.19 -11.95
C ALA A 346 -12.38 -5.81 -11.02
N ALA A 347 -12.86 -6.70 -10.14
CA ALA A 347 -13.87 -6.37 -9.13
C ALA A 347 -13.42 -5.22 -8.19
N ILE A 348 -12.11 -5.03 -8.00
CA ILE A 348 -11.56 -3.94 -7.17
C ILE A 348 -11.88 -2.58 -7.79
N ALA A 349 -11.45 -2.34 -9.03
CA ALA A 349 -11.72 -1.09 -9.72
C ALA A 349 -13.21 -0.91 -10.04
N GLU A 350 -13.96 -2.01 -10.19
CA GLU A 350 -15.42 -1.97 -10.36
C GLU A 350 -16.16 -1.30 -9.19
N GLN A 351 -15.61 -1.37 -7.96
CA GLN A 351 -16.19 -0.68 -6.80
C GLN A 351 -16.33 0.84 -7.04
N ALA A 352 -15.48 1.42 -7.90
CA ALA A 352 -15.51 2.83 -8.24
C ALA A 352 -16.60 3.18 -9.25
N ARG A 353 -17.18 2.23 -9.99
CA ARG A 353 -18.12 2.53 -11.09
C ARG A 353 -19.30 3.43 -10.69
N PRO A 354 -19.97 3.22 -9.54
CA PRO A 354 -21.03 4.12 -9.11
C PRO A 354 -20.51 5.55 -8.85
N ALA A 355 -19.33 5.68 -8.25
CA ALA A 355 -18.71 6.97 -7.95
C ALA A 355 -18.24 7.71 -9.22
N VAL A 356 -17.84 6.99 -10.26
CA VAL A 356 -17.50 7.57 -11.58
C VAL A 356 -18.73 8.18 -12.26
N ALA A 357 -19.91 7.58 -12.09
CA ALA A 357 -21.15 8.03 -12.72
C ALA A 357 -21.76 9.27 -12.03
N GLU A 358 -21.44 9.48 -10.75
CA GLU A 358 -21.92 10.60 -9.94
C GLU A 358 -20.91 11.75 -9.98
N ARG A 359 -21.16 12.80 -10.77
CA ARG A 359 -20.32 14.01 -10.73
C ARG A 359 -20.58 14.75 -9.41
N ARG A 360 -19.59 14.76 -8.52
CA ARG A 360 -19.63 15.52 -7.25
C ARG A 360 -18.90 16.84 -7.37
N MET A 361 -19.44 17.83 -6.67
CA MET A 361 -18.83 19.15 -6.53
C MET A 361 -18.03 19.24 -5.24
N GLU A 362 -17.01 20.10 -5.23
CA GLU A 362 -16.24 20.37 -4.02
C GLU A 362 -17.14 20.97 -2.92
N GLY A 363 -17.03 20.43 -1.70
CA GLY A 363 -17.87 20.82 -0.55
C GLY A 363 -19.11 19.96 -0.33
N GLU A 364 -19.36 18.95 -1.18
CA GLU A 364 -20.34 17.91 -0.91
C GLU A 364 -19.75 16.87 0.07
N GLU A 365 -20.39 16.66 1.23
CA GLU A 365 -19.97 15.69 2.25
C GLU A 365 -20.39 14.24 1.89
N PRO A 366 -19.63 13.20 2.31
CA PRO A 366 -18.16 13.08 2.39
C PRO A 366 -17.54 12.60 1.06
N ALA A 367 -16.20 12.66 0.95
CA ALA A 367 -15.45 12.23 -0.22
C ALA A 367 -15.67 10.76 -0.55
N ASP A 368 -15.89 10.46 -1.83
CA ASP A 368 -16.09 9.09 -2.30
C ASP A 368 -14.74 8.37 -2.48
N ARG A 369 -14.29 7.74 -1.39
CA ARG A 369 -13.03 6.99 -1.34
C ARG A 369 -12.99 5.79 -2.29
N ARG A 370 -14.13 5.37 -2.87
CA ARG A 370 -14.14 4.30 -3.88
C ARG A 370 -13.35 4.69 -5.12
N LEU A 371 -13.23 5.98 -5.42
CA LEU A 371 -12.42 6.49 -6.53
C LEU A 371 -10.92 6.20 -6.37
N LEU A 372 -10.44 5.95 -5.15
CA LEU A 372 -9.05 5.51 -4.90
C LEU A 372 -8.77 4.12 -5.47
N TRP A 373 -9.81 3.34 -5.83
CA TRP A 373 -9.67 1.98 -6.36
C TRP A 373 -9.61 1.90 -7.87
N LEU A 374 -9.78 3.01 -8.58
CA LEU A 374 -9.58 3.03 -10.03
C LEU A 374 -8.17 2.53 -10.38
N GLU A 375 -8.03 1.89 -11.53
CA GLU A 375 -6.74 1.42 -12.01
C GLU A 375 -5.88 2.63 -12.37
N HIS A 376 -4.84 2.90 -11.59
CA HIS A 376 -3.91 3.99 -11.85
C HIS A 376 -3.11 3.69 -13.13
N ARG A 377 -3.12 4.62 -14.08
CA ARG A 377 -2.32 4.54 -15.31
C ARG A 377 -1.15 5.49 -15.26
N GLN A 378 -1.39 6.71 -14.80
CA GLN A 378 -0.38 7.76 -14.80
C GLN A 378 -0.71 8.88 -13.82
N THR A 379 0.29 9.42 -13.15
CA THR A 379 0.20 10.74 -12.49
C THR A 379 0.76 11.79 -13.43
N LEU A 380 0.01 12.87 -13.67
CA LEU A 380 0.41 13.92 -14.61
C LEU A 380 1.09 15.08 -13.88
N SER A 381 0.45 15.57 -12.82
CA SER A 381 0.93 16.71 -12.06
C SER A 381 0.58 16.55 -10.59
N VAL A 382 1.43 17.10 -9.73
CA VAL A 382 1.27 17.05 -8.28
C VAL A 382 1.56 18.42 -7.69
N ALA A 383 0.64 18.90 -6.86
CA ALA A 383 0.74 20.14 -6.10
C ALA A 383 0.65 19.85 -4.60
N VAL A 384 1.53 20.44 -3.80
CA VAL A 384 1.60 20.21 -2.35
C VAL A 384 1.52 21.53 -1.59
N TRP A 385 0.71 21.53 -0.54
CA TRP A 385 0.69 22.57 0.50
C TRP A 385 1.07 21.97 1.83
N PHE A 386 2.16 22.45 2.40
CA PHE A 386 2.56 22.17 3.76
C PHE A 386 1.91 23.20 4.67
N ASN A 387 0.95 22.79 5.49
CA ASN A 387 0.15 23.72 6.30
C ASN A 387 -0.07 23.19 7.74
N PRO A 388 -0.37 24.09 8.71
CA PRO A 388 -0.53 23.72 10.12
C PRO A 388 -1.74 22.83 10.44
N MET A 389 -2.74 22.80 9.55
CA MET A 389 -3.96 22.00 9.69
C MET A 389 -3.82 20.60 9.08
N GLY A 390 -2.64 20.26 8.54
CA GLY A 390 -2.36 18.99 7.89
C GLY A 390 -2.01 19.19 6.42
N PRO A 391 -0.97 18.51 5.90
CA PRO A 391 -0.55 18.74 4.53
C PRO A 391 -1.64 18.36 3.52
N THR A 392 -1.68 19.10 2.41
CA THR A 392 -2.53 18.79 1.25
C THR A 392 -1.65 18.35 0.10
N VAL A 393 -1.96 17.19 -0.48
CA VAL A 393 -1.35 16.70 -1.73
C VAL A 393 -2.45 16.53 -2.77
N SER A 394 -2.45 17.38 -3.78
CA SER A 394 -3.36 17.30 -4.91
C SER A 394 -2.64 16.72 -6.12
N SER A 395 -3.26 15.78 -6.81
CA SER A 395 -2.75 15.21 -8.05
C SER A 395 -3.80 15.19 -9.15
N THR A 396 -3.34 15.39 -10.38
CA THR A 396 -4.10 15.06 -11.58
C THR A 396 -3.61 13.71 -12.09
N GLU A 397 -4.51 12.74 -12.17
CA GLU A 397 -4.19 11.34 -12.48
C GLU A 397 -5.04 10.84 -13.65
N VAL A 398 -4.44 9.96 -14.46
CA VAL A 398 -5.12 9.16 -15.47
C VAL A 398 -5.41 7.81 -14.84
N CYS A 399 -6.69 7.47 -14.78
CA CYS A 399 -7.16 6.21 -14.19
C CYS A 399 -8.09 5.48 -15.14
N ALA A 400 -8.33 4.19 -14.91
CA ALA A 400 -9.20 3.38 -15.76
C ALA A 400 -10.19 2.52 -14.96
N LEU A 401 -11.31 2.21 -15.62
CA LEU A 401 -12.19 1.11 -15.23
C LEU A 401 -11.79 -0.18 -15.95
N PRO A 402 -12.24 -1.36 -15.46
CA PRO A 402 -11.93 -2.63 -16.08
C PRO A 402 -12.41 -2.82 -17.53
N ASP A 403 -13.35 -2.00 -17.98
CA ASP A 403 -13.83 -2.01 -19.36
C ASP A 403 -12.86 -1.32 -20.34
N GLY A 404 -11.74 -0.81 -19.84
CA GLY A 404 -10.72 -0.09 -20.61
C GLY A 404 -11.02 1.39 -20.79
N THR A 405 -12.14 1.90 -20.26
CA THR A 405 -12.43 3.34 -20.29
C THR A 405 -11.44 4.07 -19.40
N VAL A 406 -10.76 5.06 -19.99
CA VAL A 406 -9.76 5.89 -19.32
C VAL A 406 -10.39 7.23 -18.94
N TYR A 407 -10.06 7.73 -17.75
CA TYR A 407 -10.59 8.95 -17.16
C TYR A 407 -9.46 9.86 -16.70
N LEU A 408 -9.73 11.17 -16.75
CA LEU A 408 -8.96 12.16 -16.01
C LEU A 408 -9.61 12.35 -14.63
N ALA A 409 -8.83 12.21 -13.57
CA ALA A 409 -9.28 12.36 -12.19
C ALA A 409 -8.42 13.38 -11.43
N HIS A 410 -9.07 14.09 -10.50
CA HIS A 410 -8.40 14.93 -9.52
C HIS A 410 -8.49 14.27 -8.15
N LEU A 411 -7.34 14.04 -7.51
CA LEU A 411 -7.27 13.45 -6.18
C LEU A 411 -6.54 14.39 -5.20
N ARG A 412 -7.29 14.94 -4.26
CA ARG A 412 -6.76 15.68 -3.11
C ARG A 412 -6.72 14.79 -1.88
N ARG A 413 -5.51 14.54 -1.42
CA ARG A 413 -5.18 13.82 -0.18
C ARG A 413 -4.96 14.84 0.93
N HIS A 414 -5.83 14.82 1.93
CA HIS A 414 -5.76 15.68 3.12
C HIS A 414 -6.33 14.90 4.32
N PRO A 415 -5.77 15.01 5.54
CA PRO A 415 -6.20 14.19 6.68
C PRO A 415 -7.63 14.47 7.14
N PHE A 416 -8.18 15.65 6.79
CA PHE A 416 -9.49 16.12 7.30
C PHE A 416 -10.49 16.54 6.22
N ALA A 417 -10.02 16.71 4.98
CA ALA A 417 -10.80 17.28 3.89
C ALA A 417 -10.37 16.66 2.54
N PRO A 418 -10.35 15.32 2.45
CA PRO A 418 -10.05 14.66 1.18
C PRO A 418 -11.07 15.08 0.12
N TYR A 419 -10.67 15.03 -1.14
CA TYR A 419 -11.58 15.27 -2.26
C TYR A 419 -11.12 14.49 -3.47
N TYR A 420 -12.02 13.66 -4.02
CA TYR A 420 -11.73 12.80 -5.16
C TYR A 420 -12.84 13.00 -6.19
N CYS A 421 -12.47 13.29 -7.44
CA CYS A 421 -13.44 13.55 -8.49
C CYS A 421 -12.92 13.05 -9.83
N VAL A 422 -13.82 12.45 -10.61
CA VAL A 422 -13.59 12.14 -12.03
C VAL A 422 -14.08 13.32 -12.86
N LEU A 423 -13.17 13.92 -13.62
CA LEU A 423 -13.46 15.09 -14.46
C LEU A 423 -14.18 14.69 -15.74
N GLY A 424 -13.77 13.57 -16.33
CA GLY A 424 -14.40 13.01 -17.51
C GLY A 424 -13.57 11.91 -18.18
N PRO A 425 -14.17 11.18 -19.14
CA PRO A 425 -13.45 10.19 -19.94
C PRO A 425 -12.48 10.87 -20.91
N LEU A 426 -11.31 10.26 -21.12
CA LEU A 426 -10.34 10.65 -22.15
C LEU A 426 -10.67 9.90 -23.45
N THR A 427 -10.67 10.60 -24.59
CA THR A 427 -11.01 10.00 -25.89
C THR A 427 -9.87 10.15 -26.88
N GLU A 428 -9.57 9.08 -27.62
CA GLU A 428 -8.54 9.14 -28.67
C GLU A 428 -8.93 10.17 -29.75
N GLY A 429 -8.12 11.23 -29.88
CA GLY A 429 -8.35 12.30 -30.85
C GLY A 429 -9.45 13.31 -30.46
N GLY A 430 -9.94 13.27 -29.22
CA GLY A 430 -10.85 14.27 -28.67
C GLY A 430 -10.16 15.57 -28.29
N ASP A 431 -10.94 16.65 -28.16
CA ASP A 431 -10.48 17.90 -27.55
C ASP A 431 -10.67 17.83 -26.03
N ASP A 432 -9.65 17.33 -25.34
CA ASP A 432 -9.64 17.19 -23.88
C ASP A 432 -9.25 18.51 -23.16
N SER A 433 -9.12 19.62 -23.89
CA SER A 433 -8.60 20.90 -23.35
C SER A 433 -9.42 21.41 -22.16
N GLN A 434 -10.75 21.25 -22.19
CA GLN A 434 -11.62 21.64 -21.06
C GLN A 434 -11.37 20.77 -19.83
N LEU A 435 -11.16 19.46 -20.00
CA LEU A 435 -10.86 18.56 -18.87
C LEU A 435 -9.54 18.95 -18.19
N PHE A 436 -8.52 19.28 -18.97
CA PHE A 436 -7.25 19.76 -18.43
C PHE A 436 -7.37 21.15 -17.80
N SER A 437 -8.25 22.03 -18.30
CA SER A 437 -8.56 23.30 -17.64
C SER A 437 -9.20 23.05 -16.27
N ASP A 438 -10.27 22.26 -16.22
CA ASP A 438 -10.96 21.91 -14.97
C ASP A 438 -10.00 21.22 -13.98
N ALA A 439 -9.09 20.37 -14.47
CA ALA A 439 -8.05 19.73 -13.66
C ALA A 439 -7.10 20.75 -13.05
N ASN A 440 -6.63 21.73 -13.83
CA ASN A 440 -5.71 22.76 -13.36
C ASN A 440 -6.39 23.71 -12.36
N ASP A 441 -7.67 24.00 -12.53
CA ASP A 441 -8.47 24.80 -11.59
C ASP A 441 -8.56 24.13 -10.22
N LEU A 442 -8.77 22.80 -10.19
CA LEU A 442 -8.79 22.02 -8.95
C LEU A 442 -7.37 21.77 -8.39
N LEU A 443 -6.39 21.54 -9.26
CA LEU A 443 -5.01 21.30 -8.87
C LEU A 443 -4.43 22.52 -8.16
N VAL A 444 -4.62 23.71 -8.73
CA VAL A 444 -4.17 25.00 -8.20
C VAL A 444 -5.41 25.76 -7.71
N GLY A 445 -5.76 25.53 -6.45
CA GLY A 445 -6.82 26.27 -5.78
C GLY A 445 -6.50 27.78 -5.65
N GLY A 446 -7.20 28.49 -4.78
CA GLY A 446 -7.01 29.95 -4.58
C GLY A 446 -5.65 30.37 -3.97
N SER A 447 -4.65 29.49 -3.93
CA SER A 447 -3.31 29.79 -3.40
C SER A 447 -2.21 29.01 -4.13
N LEU A 448 -1.00 29.56 -4.16
CA LEU A 448 0.17 28.91 -4.76
C LEU A 448 0.68 27.74 -3.89
N PRO A 449 1.06 26.60 -4.48
CA PRO A 449 1.62 25.46 -3.76
C PRO A 449 3.07 25.69 -3.34
N ASN A 450 3.50 24.95 -2.31
CA ASN A 450 4.90 24.88 -1.89
C ASN A 450 5.72 23.97 -2.82
N VAL A 451 5.09 22.97 -3.43
CA VAL A 451 5.68 22.09 -4.45
C VAL A 451 4.70 21.98 -5.62
N LEU A 452 5.20 22.09 -6.84
CA LEU A 452 4.45 21.79 -8.05
C LEU A 452 5.39 21.11 -9.03
N ALA A 453 5.02 19.90 -9.48
CA ALA A 453 5.82 19.13 -10.41
C ALA A 453 4.97 18.52 -11.52
N LEU A 454 5.52 18.49 -12.73
CA LEU A 454 5.03 17.64 -13.81
C LEU A 454 5.61 16.24 -13.58
N TRP A 455 4.78 15.31 -13.13
CA TRP A 455 5.24 14.02 -12.62
C TRP A 455 5.84 13.14 -13.72
N ASN A 456 5.38 13.32 -14.96
CA ASN A 456 5.91 12.67 -16.15
C ASN A 456 7.19 13.33 -16.70
N ASN A 457 7.54 14.51 -16.21
CA ASN A 457 8.74 15.24 -16.62
C ASN A 457 9.35 15.98 -15.41
N PRO A 458 10.05 15.27 -14.51
CA PRO A 458 10.64 15.88 -13.30
C PRO A 458 11.67 16.97 -13.60
N GLU A 459 12.26 16.96 -14.80
CA GLU A 459 13.25 17.95 -15.25
C GLU A 459 12.63 19.07 -16.10
N ALA A 460 11.29 19.17 -16.12
CA ALA A 460 10.57 20.20 -16.86
C ALA A 460 11.06 21.59 -16.52
N THR A 461 11.43 22.35 -17.55
CA THR A 461 11.68 23.78 -17.45
C THR A 461 10.37 24.56 -17.54
N ALA A 462 10.42 25.86 -17.25
CA ALA A 462 9.23 26.72 -17.36
C ALA A 462 8.61 26.76 -18.77
N ALA A 463 9.40 26.46 -19.81
CA ALA A 463 8.92 26.38 -21.19
C ALA A 463 8.15 25.08 -21.49
N ASP A 464 8.35 24.04 -20.67
CA ASP A 464 7.66 22.75 -20.79
C ASP A 464 6.30 22.75 -20.08
N VAL A 465 6.01 23.78 -19.28
CA VAL A 465 4.73 23.90 -18.56
C VAL A 465 3.61 24.25 -19.55
N PRO A 466 2.52 23.47 -19.58
CA PRO A 466 1.36 23.79 -20.43
C PRO A 466 0.81 25.19 -20.18
N ASP A 467 0.47 25.92 -21.24
CA ASP A 467 -0.03 27.30 -21.16
C ASP A 467 -1.26 27.44 -20.24
N VAL A 468 -2.14 26.44 -20.21
CA VAL A 468 -3.34 26.41 -19.35
C VAL A 468 -2.94 26.40 -17.87
N LEU A 469 -1.99 25.54 -17.47
CA LEU A 469 -1.50 25.46 -16.10
C LEU A 469 -0.74 26.75 -15.72
N ARG A 470 0.11 27.25 -16.62
CA ARG A 470 0.82 28.51 -16.43
C ARG A 470 -0.14 29.68 -16.23
N GLY A 471 -1.17 29.78 -17.07
CA GLY A 471 -2.22 30.80 -16.96
C GLY A 471 -2.91 30.74 -15.60
N ARG A 472 -3.27 29.53 -15.15
CA ARG A 472 -3.90 29.32 -13.85
C ARG A 472 -2.99 29.72 -12.67
N ILE A 473 -1.68 29.46 -12.73
CA ILE A 473 -0.72 29.91 -11.72
C ILE A 473 -0.66 31.44 -11.65
N LEU A 474 -0.60 32.11 -12.80
CA LEU A 474 -0.58 33.57 -12.86
C LEU A 474 -1.86 34.19 -12.30
N GLU A 475 -3.01 33.57 -12.58
CA GLU A 475 -4.31 33.97 -12.03
C GLU A 475 -4.35 33.78 -10.50
N ALA A 476 -3.99 32.59 -10.00
CA ALA A 476 -3.96 32.32 -8.56
C ALA A 476 -3.01 33.26 -7.80
N ALA A 477 -1.87 33.62 -8.40
CA ALA A 477 -0.97 34.63 -7.85
C ALA A 477 -1.64 36.01 -7.78
N ALA A 478 -2.32 36.43 -8.85
CA ALA A 478 -3.01 37.72 -8.91
C ALA A 478 -4.19 37.81 -7.92
N GLU A 479 -5.06 36.79 -7.86
CA GLU A 479 -6.22 36.72 -6.97
C GLU A 479 -5.82 36.73 -5.49
N GLY A 480 -4.77 35.97 -5.14
CA GLY A 480 -4.25 35.90 -3.78
C GLY A 480 -3.39 37.12 -3.37
N GLY A 481 -3.18 38.09 -4.27
CA GLY A 481 -2.26 39.21 -4.05
C GLY A 481 -0.82 38.77 -3.83
N ARG A 482 -0.46 37.57 -4.28
CA ARG A 482 0.87 36.97 -4.13
C ARG A 482 1.77 37.34 -5.30
N ASP A 483 3.04 37.50 -4.98
CA ASP A 483 4.09 37.87 -5.93
C ASP A 483 4.96 36.65 -6.15
N LEU A 484 5.11 36.20 -7.40
CA LEU A 484 5.82 34.96 -7.72
C LEU A 484 7.30 35.04 -7.34
N ALA A 485 7.95 36.20 -7.50
CA ALA A 485 9.32 36.40 -7.04
C ALA A 485 9.41 36.32 -5.51
N ALA A 486 8.44 36.87 -4.79
CA ALA A 486 8.37 36.76 -3.33
C ALA A 486 8.19 35.31 -2.86
N ASP A 487 7.31 34.55 -3.52
CA ASP A 487 7.07 33.15 -3.19
C ASP A 487 8.28 32.27 -3.53
N ALA A 488 8.91 32.49 -4.68
CA ALA A 488 10.16 31.83 -5.09
C ALA A 488 11.29 32.06 -4.08
N ALA A 489 11.48 33.31 -3.62
CA ALA A 489 12.48 33.66 -2.62
C ALA A 489 12.19 32.99 -1.27
N TRP A 490 10.92 32.83 -0.91
CA TRP A 490 10.55 32.11 0.31
C TRP A 490 10.82 30.61 0.18
N ILE A 491 10.43 29.99 -0.93
CA ILE A 491 10.74 28.58 -1.21
C ILE A 491 12.25 28.35 -1.13
N GLU A 492 13.05 29.19 -1.79
CA GLU A 492 14.51 29.10 -1.75
C GLU A 492 15.07 29.23 -0.33
N LYS A 493 14.51 30.14 0.48
CA LYS A 493 14.91 30.32 1.89
C LYS A 493 14.58 29.09 2.74
N THR A 494 13.50 28.38 2.45
CA THR A 494 13.00 27.23 3.22
C THR A 494 13.37 25.88 2.62
N MET A 495 14.14 25.83 1.52
CA MET A 495 14.58 24.58 0.92
C MET A 495 15.24 23.67 1.97
N GLY A 496 14.78 22.42 2.06
CA GLY A 496 15.22 21.48 3.07
C GLY A 496 14.51 21.54 4.43
N ASN A 497 13.65 22.54 4.68
CA ASN A 497 12.89 22.68 5.93
C ASN A 497 11.44 23.14 5.68
N PRO A 498 10.55 22.23 5.26
CA PRO A 498 9.17 22.58 4.91
C PRO A 498 8.31 22.99 6.13
N TRP A 499 8.76 22.72 7.36
CA TRP A 499 8.08 23.17 8.58
C TRP A 499 7.98 24.69 8.68
N GLU A 500 8.91 25.43 8.06
CA GLU A 500 8.87 26.89 7.99
C GLU A 500 7.62 27.41 7.24
N PHE A 501 7.07 26.62 6.30
CA PHE A 501 5.79 26.98 5.66
C PHE A 501 4.61 26.95 6.63
N ALA A 502 4.68 26.11 7.66
CA ALA A 502 3.64 25.93 8.68
C ALA A 502 3.96 26.66 10.01
N ALA A 503 5.02 27.47 10.07
CA ALA A 503 5.38 28.20 11.27
C ALA A 503 4.28 29.19 11.70
N VAL A 504 4.01 29.28 13.00
CA VAL A 504 3.05 30.26 13.55
C VAL A 504 3.58 31.69 13.39
N ASP A 505 4.89 31.88 13.57
CA ASP A 505 5.55 33.16 13.33
C ASP A 505 5.92 33.30 11.85
N GLN A 506 5.30 34.28 11.18
CA GLN A 506 5.51 34.56 9.76
C GLN A 506 6.38 35.80 9.52
N THR A 507 6.99 36.38 10.57
CA THR A 507 7.76 37.64 10.48
C THR A 507 8.92 37.54 9.48
N GLU A 508 9.68 36.44 9.52
CA GLU A 508 10.80 36.24 8.59
C GLU A 508 10.30 36.05 7.15
N ALA A 509 9.21 35.30 6.96
CA ALA A 509 8.59 35.12 5.65
C ALA A 509 8.16 36.47 5.06
N GLU A 510 7.54 37.34 5.86
CA GLU A 510 7.15 38.69 5.46
C GLU A 510 8.35 39.55 5.06
N HIS A 511 9.45 39.50 5.82
CA HIS A 511 10.68 40.23 5.50
C HIS A 511 11.29 39.78 4.17
N VAL A 512 11.46 38.47 3.98
CA VAL A 512 12.02 37.88 2.74
C VAL A 512 11.13 38.23 1.55
N LYS A 513 9.83 37.99 1.66
CA LYS A 513 8.84 38.27 0.61
C LYS A 513 8.81 39.75 0.22
N THR A 514 8.87 40.65 1.20
CA THR A 514 8.88 42.10 0.96
C THR A 514 10.17 42.55 0.26
N ALA A 515 11.32 41.99 0.64
CA ALA A 515 12.60 42.31 0.00
C ALA A 515 12.64 41.84 -1.46
N ALA A 516 12.22 40.60 -1.71
CA ALA A 516 12.14 40.02 -3.05
C ALA A 516 11.18 40.80 -3.96
N LYS A 517 9.99 41.15 -3.46
CA LYS A 517 9.02 41.98 -4.20
C LYS A 517 9.60 43.35 -4.60
N LYS A 518 10.35 44.00 -3.71
CA LYS A 518 11.03 45.27 -4.02
C LYS A 518 12.11 45.10 -5.08
N ALA A 519 12.86 43.99 -5.05
CA ALA A 519 13.89 43.68 -6.04
C ALA A 519 13.26 43.40 -7.41
N ALA A 520 12.21 42.59 -7.48
CA ALA A 520 11.48 42.29 -8.71
C ALA A 520 10.83 43.54 -9.32
N ALA A 521 10.26 44.43 -8.50
CA ALA A 521 9.72 45.70 -8.99
C ALA A 521 10.79 46.63 -9.61
N ALA A 522 12.06 46.50 -9.22
CA ALA A 522 13.16 47.25 -9.79
C ALA A 522 13.66 46.68 -11.14
N GLN A 523 13.43 45.38 -11.37
CA GLN A 523 13.79 44.66 -12.59
C GLN A 523 12.66 43.70 -12.99
N PRO A 524 11.55 44.24 -13.52
CA PRO A 524 10.37 43.42 -13.81
C PRO A 524 10.66 42.39 -14.89
N SER A 525 10.34 41.12 -14.62
CA SER A 525 10.46 40.05 -15.61
C SER A 525 9.31 40.09 -16.63
N PRO A 526 9.57 39.85 -17.93
CA PRO A 526 8.53 39.79 -18.96
C PRO A 526 7.47 38.70 -18.73
N ASP A 527 7.80 37.67 -17.94
CA ASP A 527 6.92 36.53 -17.64
C ASP A 527 6.26 36.59 -16.26
N GLY A 528 6.38 37.72 -15.55
CA GLY A 528 5.86 37.86 -14.19
C GLY A 528 6.61 37.01 -13.16
N ASP A 529 7.87 36.69 -13.40
CA ASP A 529 8.75 35.84 -12.57
C ASP A 529 8.33 34.37 -12.51
N PHE A 530 7.48 33.94 -13.44
CA PHE A 530 7.01 32.56 -13.53
C PHE A 530 8.17 31.56 -13.67
N ALA A 531 9.14 31.82 -14.56
CA ALA A 531 10.24 30.88 -14.76
C ALA A 531 11.10 30.69 -13.52
N VAL A 532 11.36 31.77 -12.78
CA VAL A 532 12.11 31.73 -11.51
C VAL A 532 11.32 30.97 -10.45
N TRP A 533 10.02 31.24 -10.33
CA TRP A 533 9.15 30.52 -9.41
C TRP A 533 9.07 29.03 -9.74
N TRP A 534 8.90 28.68 -11.03
CA TRP A 534 8.86 27.29 -11.48
C TRP A 534 10.14 26.55 -11.10
N GLU A 535 11.31 27.12 -11.41
CA GLU A 535 12.62 26.54 -11.06
C GLU A 535 12.73 26.20 -9.57
N LYS A 536 12.19 27.05 -8.68
CA LYS A 536 12.26 26.82 -7.23
C LYS A 536 11.19 25.83 -6.74
N VAL A 537 9.95 25.97 -7.20
CA VAL A 537 8.81 25.16 -6.72
C VAL A 537 8.92 23.70 -7.17
N SER A 538 9.49 23.44 -8.35
CA SER A 538 9.63 22.11 -8.94
C SER A 538 11.01 21.47 -8.73
N SER A 539 11.94 22.16 -8.06
CA SER A 539 13.31 21.62 -7.89
C SER A 539 13.31 20.35 -7.05
N PHE A 540 14.23 19.43 -7.37
CA PHE A 540 14.46 18.23 -6.56
C PHE A 540 14.73 18.57 -5.09
N ASP A 541 15.52 19.62 -4.84
CA ASP A 541 15.88 20.12 -3.51
C ASP A 541 14.70 20.72 -2.72
N ASN A 542 13.59 21.00 -3.38
CA ASN A 542 12.34 21.39 -2.74
C ASN A 542 11.35 20.21 -2.64
N VAL A 543 11.17 19.46 -3.72
CA VAL A 543 10.24 18.31 -3.80
C VAL A 543 10.58 17.25 -2.76
N VAL A 544 11.84 16.77 -2.74
CA VAL A 544 12.23 15.63 -1.90
C VAL A 544 12.12 15.94 -0.41
N PRO A 545 12.64 17.08 0.10
CA PRO A 545 12.47 17.40 1.51
C PRO A 545 11.01 17.58 1.92
N ASN A 546 10.16 18.21 1.09
CA ASN A 546 8.73 18.31 1.39
C ASN A 546 8.13 16.92 1.60
N PHE A 547 8.25 16.03 0.60
CA PHE A 547 7.70 14.67 0.67
C PHE A 547 8.25 13.85 1.84
N ARG A 548 9.49 14.08 2.27
CA ARG A 548 10.07 13.41 3.43
C ARG A 548 9.33 13.75 4.74
N PHE A 549 8.87 14.98 4.90
CA PHE A 549 8.20 15.44 6.13
C PHE A 549 6.66 15.39 6.06
N LEU A 550 6.06 15.17 4.89
CA LEU A 550 4.59 15.06 4.75
C LEU A 550 3.97 13.98 5.65
N PRO A 551 4.54 12.76 5.79
CA PRO A 551 3.97 11.75 6.67
C PRO A 551 3.91 12.17 8.14
N GLU A 552 4.98 12.77 8.65
CA GLU A 552 5.03 13.26 10.03
C GLU A 552 4.04 14.41 10.26
N ALA A 553 3.93 15.33 9.30
CA ALA A 553 2.97 16.42 9.36
C ALA A 553 1.52 15.92 9.31
N TRP A 554 1.25 14.89 8.50
CA TRP A 554 -0.04 14.21 8.45
C TRP A 554 -0.40 13.59 9.79
N ASP A 555 0.51 12.79 10.35
CA ASP A 555 0.31 12.11 11.63
C ASP A 555 0.17 13.11 12.78
N GLY A 556 1.02 14.14 12.81
CA GLY A 556 0.95 15.22 13.79
C GLY A 556 -0.40 15.95 13.76
N ALA A 557 -0.94 16.19 12.57
CA ALA A 557 -2.27 16.78 12.42
C ALA A 557 -3.36 15.87 12.99
N LEU A 558 -3.40 14.60 12.59
CA LEU A 558 -4.37 13.61 13.09
C LEU A 558 -4.31 13.49 14.62
N ASN A 559 -3.10 13.34 15.17
CA ASN A 559 -2.87 13.23 16.61
C ASN A 559 -3.35 14.47 17.36
N THR A 560 -3.09 15.66 16.82
CA THR A 560 -3.51 16.93 17.40
C THR A 560 -5.04 17.02 17.47
N GLN A 561 -5.74 16.77 16.36
CA GLN A 561 -7.20 16.84 16.35
C GLN A 561 -7.85 15.73 17.17
N ARG A 562 -7.23 14.56 17.25
CA ARG A 562 -7.64 13.47 18.16
C ARG A 562 -7.56 13.91 19.61
N ALA A 563 -6.43 14.49 20.02
CA ALA A 563 -6.23 14.98 21.39
C ALA A 563 -7.23 16.08 21.79
N PHE A 564 -7.62 16.92 20.83
CA PHE A 564 -8.66 17.94 21.06
C PHE A 564 -10.10 17.44 20.95
N GLY A 565 -10.33 16.19 20.54
CA GLY A 565 -11.68 15.64 20.35
C GLY A 565 -12.43 16.22 19.15
N ASN A 566 -11.72 16.79 18.19
CA ASN A 566 -12.31 17.51 17.04
C ASN A 566 -12.55 16.64 15.81
N LEU A 567 -12.14 15.37 15.81
CA LEU A 567 -12.19 14.50 14.63
C LEU A 567 -13.60 14.37 14.03
N GLY A 568 -14.64 14.42 14.86
CA GLY A 568 -16.04 14.37 14.40
C GLY A 568 -16.50 15.58 13.59
N HIS A 569 -15.69 16.64 13.47
CA HIS A 569 -15.95 17.82 12.64
C HIS A 569 -15.31 17.74 11.25
N PHE A 570 -14.63 16.64 10.94
CA PHE A 570 -13.83 16.47 9.73
C PHE A 570 -14.23 15.20 8.97
N ASP A 571 -13.97 15.17 7.66
CA ASP A 571 -14.12 13.97 6.83
C ASP A 571 -12.87 13.09 6.97
N VAL A 572 -12.75 12.45 8.13
CA VAL A 572 -11.67 11.50 8.42
C VAL A 572 -12.03 10.10 7.94
N ASP A 573 -11.01 9.33 7.58
CA ASP A 573 -11.20 7.91 7.24
C ASP A 573 -11.72 7.12 8.46
N PRO A 574 -12.59 6.09 8.27
CA PRO A 574 -13.05 5.24 9.37
C PRO A 574 -11.92 4.62 10.20
N LEU A 575 -10.75 4.44 9.59
CA LEU A 575 -9.54 3.98 10.26
C LEU A 575 -8.48 5.07 10.26
N LEU A 576 -8.03 5.45 11.45
CA LEU A 576 -6.93 6.39 11.64
C LEU A 576 -5.62 5.63 11.79
N VAL A 577 -4.75 5.71 10.80
CA VAL A 577 -3.40 5.13 10.83
C VAL A 577 -2.39 6.27 10.95
N THR A 578 -1.50 6.17 11.93
CA THR A 578 -0.30 6.98 12.08
C THR A 578 0.91 6.04 12.07
N TYR A 579 2.09 6.52 11.72
CA TYR A 579 3.37 5.81 11.81
C TYR A 579 4.28 6.41 12.88
N SER A 580 4.10 7.69 13.23
CA SER A 580 4.87 8.33 14.30
C SER A 580 4.49 7.81 15.71
N LYS A 581 5.48 7.82 16.63
CA LYS A 581 5.25 7.61 18.07
C LYS A 581 4.58 8.79 18.76
N ILE A 582 4.40 9.91 18.06
CA ILE A 582 3.76 11.11 18.60
C ILE A 582 2.31 10.76 18.93
N GLY A 583 1.86 11.03 20.16
CA GLY A 583 0.46 10.81 20.56
C GLY A 583 0.04 9.35 20.83
N MET A 584 0.91 8.36 20.68
CA MET A 584 0.68 7.03 21.24
C MET A 584 0.79 7.10 22.77
N PRO A 585 0.00 6.32 23.54
CA PRO A 585 0.35 6.08 24.94
C PRO A 585 1.78 5.55 24.93
N GLY A 586 2.69 6.24 25.62
CA GLY A 586 4.05 5.75 25.81
C GLY A 586 4.03 4.36 26.45
N PRO A 587 5.15 3.61 26.42
CA PRO A 587 5.21 2.34 27.12
C PRO A 587 4.73 2.53 28.56
N ASP A 588 3.76 1.71 28.98
CA ASP A 588 3.13 1.77 30.30
C ASP A 588 4.21 1.71 31.40
N ASP A 589 4.56 2.86 31.96
CA ASP A 589 5.21 2.93 33.28
C ASP A 589 4.14 2.67 34.35
N GLY A 590 3.66 1.42 34.39
CA GLY A 590 2.92 0.82 35.49
C GLY A 590 1.47 1.28 35.69
N PRO A 591 0.72 0.56 36.55
CA PRO A 591 -0.66 0.90 36.86
C PRO A 591 -0.69 2.26 37.54
N THR A 592 -1.51 3.17 37.02
CA THR A 592 -1.92 4.37 37.75
C THR A 592 -2.76 3.93 38.95
N GLU A 593 -2.12 3.81 40.12
CA GLU A 593 -2.83 3.70 41.39
C GLU A 593 -3.51 5.04 41.70
N ASN A 594 -4.85 5.02 41.65
CA ASN A 594 -5.84 5.96 42.24
C ASN A 594 -5.80 7.44 41.84
#